data_AF-X1M901-F1
#
_entry.id   AF-X1M901-F1
#
_cell.length_a   1.000
_cell.length_b   1.000
_cell.length_c   1.000
_cell.angle_alpha   90.00
_cell.angle_beta   90.00
_cell.angle_gamma   90.00
#
_symmetry.space_group_name_H-M   'P 1'
#
loop_
_entity.id
_entity.type
_entity.pdbx_description
1 polymer ?
#
loop_
_entity_poly.entity_id
_entity_poly.type
_entity_poly.pdbx_seq_one_letter_code
_entity_poly.pdbx_strand_id
1 'polypeptide(L)'
;PQMLEGKRLVVVDDSIVRGTTTPSVVKILRRAGVTEVHMRICAPPIRYPCFFGVDMATRQELIAAQKTVPEIRDFIGADSLGYQSIEGLIKAVALPKDIFCLACFTG
;
A
#
# COMPACT_ATOMS: atom_id res chain seq x y z
N PRO A 1 -14.79 21.24 -3.35
CA PRO A 1 -15.66 20.20 -2.75
C PRO A 1 -16.53 19.45 -3.77
N GLN A 2 -17.28 20.16 -4.64
CA GLN A 2 -18.17 19.57 -5.66
C GLN A 2 -17.50 18.66 -6.70
N MET A 3 -16.18 18.79 -6.91
CA MET A 3 -15.42 18.02 -7.89
C MET A 3 -15.35 16.51 -7.61
N LEU A 4 -15.54 16.06 -6.36
CA LEU A 4 -15.34 14.66 -5.97
C LEU A 4 -16.64 13.93 -5.63
N GLU A 5 -17.72 14.68 -5.43
CA GLU A 5 -19.02 14.16 -5.03
C GLU A 5 -19.58 13.20 -6.09
N GLY A 6 -20.10 12.05 -5.64
CA GLY A 6 -20.64 11.01 -6.51
C GLY A 6 -19.59 10.18 -7.28
N LYS A 7 -18.31 10.57 -7.27
CA LYS A 7 -17.28 9.91 -8.07
C LYS A 7 -16.71 8.67 -7.38
N ARG A 8 -16.23 7.75 -8.21
CA ARG A 8 -15.37 6.63 -7.82
C ARG A 8 -13.92 7.03 -8.06
N LEU A 9 -13.06 6.88 -7.05
CA LEU A 9 -11.68 7.35 -7.10
C LEU A 9 -10.71 6.19 -7.01
N VAL A 10 -9.67 6.24 -7.85
CA VAL A 10 -8.45 5.47 -7.64
C VAL A 10 -7.45 6.37 -6.93
N VAL A 11 -6.99 5.95 -5.77
CA VAL A 11 -5.99 6.66 -4.97
C VAL A 11 -4.70 5.87 -5.04
N VAL A 12 -3.63 6.52 -5.49
CA VAL A 12 -2.32 5.91 -5.62
C VAL A 12 -1.45 6.40 -4.47
N ASP A 13 -0.77 5.48 -3.80
CA ASP A 13 0.18 5.79 -2.73
C ASP A 13 1.47 4.95 -2.94
N ASP A 14 2.57 5.38 -2.35
CA ASP A 14 3.86 4.70 -2.54
C ASP A 14 3.88 3.32 -1.86
N SER A 15 3.39 3.25 -0.62
CA SER A 15 3.57 2.13 0.29
C SER A 15 2.54 2.15 1.43
N ILE A 16 2.31 0.99 2.05
CA ILE A 16 1.59 0.90 3.32
C ILE A 16 2.49 0.15 4.31
N VAL A 17 3.02 0.89 5.29
CA VAL A 17 3.93 0.34 6.32
C VAL A 17 3.13 -0.11 7.55
N ARG A 18 2.62 0.83 8.34
CA ARG A 18 1.82 0.57 9.55
C ARG A 18 0.30 0.57 9.29
N GLY A 19 -0.12 1.13 8.14
CA GLY A 19 -1.53 1.27 7.78
C GLY A 19 -2.32 2.31 8.59
N THR A 20 -1.68 3.13 9.42
CA THR A 20 -2.37 4.11 10.30
C THR A 20 -2.81 5.38 9.56
N THR A 21 -2.10 5.79 8.51
CA THR A 21 -2.39 7.01 7.74
C THR A 21 -3.55 6.82 6.76
N THR A 22 -3.54 5.71 6.02
CA THR A 22 -4.49 5.43 4.93
C THR A 22 -5.98 5.49 5.35
N PRO A 23 -6.40 4.97 6.52
CA PRO A 23 -7.79 5.08 6.97
C PRO A 23 -8.27 6.54 7.08
N SER A 24 -7.40 7.46 7.50
CA SER A 24 -7.73 8.88 7.62
C SER A 24 -7.95 9.52 6.24
N VAL A 25 -7.13 9.16 5.25
CA VAL A 25 -7.28 9.60 3.86
C VAL A 25 -8.61 9.11 3.29
N VAL A 26 -8.92 7.82 3.43
CA VAL A 26 -10.18 7.23 2.98
C VAL A 26 -11.38 7.94 3.63
N LYS A 27 -11.33 8.19 4.95
CA LYS A 27 -12.40 8.91 5.67
C LYS A 27 -12.60 10.34 5.16
N ILE A 28 -11.52 11.06 4.83
CA ILE A 28 -11.60 12.41 4.27
C ILE A 28 -12.30 12.37 2.90
N LEU A 29 -11.92 11.45 2.03
CA LEU A 29 -12.52 11.29 0.70
C LEU A 29 -14.00 10.91 0.79
N ARG A 30 -14.36 9.98 1.68
CA ARG A 30 -15.76 9.61 1.92
C ARG A 30 -16.59 10.79 2.41
N ARG A 31 -16.07 11.62 3.33
CA ARG A 31 -16.73 12.86 3.78
C ARG A 31 -16.90 13.88 2.66
N ALA A 32 -16.07 13.83 1.62
CA ALA A 32 -16.20 14.66 0.42
C ALA A 32 -17.23 14.14 -0.59
N GLY A 33 -17.99 13.08 -0.27
CA GLY A 33 -19.08 12.54 -1.11
C GLY A 33 -18.65 11.48 -2.12
N VAL A 34 -17.45 10.89 -1.98
CA VAL A 34 -16.93 9.84 -2.87
C VAL A 34 -17.66 8.51 -2.67
N THR A 35 -18.09 7.89 -3.77
CA THR A 35 -18.92 6.66 -3.77
C THR A 35 -18.10 5.38 -3.68
N GLU A 36 -16.87 5.36 -4.20
CA GLU A 36 -15.93 4.25 -4.08
C GLU A 36 -14.49 4.78 -3.99
N VAL A 37 -13.65 4.14 -3.19
CA VAL A 37 -12.23 4.43 -3.01
C VAL A 37 -11.43 3.15 -3.27
N HIS A 38 -10.67 3.14 -4.37
CA HIS A 38 -9.81 2.03 -4.77
C HIS A 38 -8.34 2.40 -4.55
N MET A 39 -7.69 1.75 -3.60
CA MET A 39 -6.29 2.01 -3.28
C MET A 39 -5.35 1.23 -4.21
N ARG A 40 -4.31 1.87 -4.74
CA ARG A 40 -3.25 1.25 -5.54
C ARG A 40 -1.89 1.63 -4.98
N ILE A 41 -1.13 0.63 -4.55
CA ILE A 41 0.13 0.82 -3.86
C ILE A 41 1.27 0.46 -4.80
N CYS A 42 2.19 1.41 -5.01
CA CYS A 42 3.29 1.29 -5.97
C CYS A 42 4.36 0.28 -5.54
N ALA A 43 4.40 -0.10 -4.27
CA ALA A 43 5.26 -1.15 -3.73
C ALA A 43 4.52 -2.49 -3.56
N PRO A 44 5.24 -3.63 -3.61
CA PRO A 44 4.77 -4.87 -3.03
C PRO A 44 4.51 -4.73 -1.51
N PRO A 45 3.72 -5.63 -0.89
CA PRO A 45 3.49 -5.57 0.54
C PRO A 45 4.80 -5.70 1.33
N ILE A 46 5.09 -4.72 2.19
CA ILE A 46 6.30 -4.71 3.04
C ILE A 46 6.04 -5.62 4.25
N ARG A 47 6.70 -6.78 4.28
CA ARG A 47 6.48 -7.83 5.28
C ARG A 47 7.63 -7.99 6.26
N TYR A 48 8.78 -7.39 5.97
CA TYR A 48 10.00 -7.53 6.76
C TYR A 48 10.68 -6.16 6.93
N PRO A 49 11.30 -5.90 8.10
CA PRO A 49 12.10 -4.70 8.30
C PRO A 49 13.39 -4.77 7.49
N CYS A 50 13.93 -3.60 7.13
CA CYS A 50 15.21 -3.50 6.47
C CYS A 50 16.37 -3.61 7.48
N PHE A 51 17.39 -4.40 7.15
CA PHE A 51 18.63 -4.52 7.92
C PHE A 51 19.84 -3.84 7.25
N PHE A 52 19.61 -3.15 6.12
CA PHE A 52 20.64 -2.49 5.33
C PHE A 52 20.55 -0.96 5.37
N GLY A 53 19.96 -0.41 6.45
CA GLY A 53 20.04 1.03 6.75
C GLY A 53 18.82 1.88 6.38
N VAL A 54 17.72 1.28 5.92
CA VAL A 54 16.43 1.99 5.82
C VAL A 54 15.70 1.87 7.15
N ASP A 55 15.38 3.01 7.78
CA ASP A 55 14.58 3.04 9.00
C ASP A 55 13.16 2.51 8.71
N MET A 56 12.79 1.43 9.39
CA MET A 56 11.52 0.73 9.20
C MET A 56 10.91 0.35 10.54
N ALA A 57 9.58 0.27 10.55
CA ALA A 57 8.85 -0.27 11.69
C ALA A 57 9.26 -1.71 11.97
N THR A 58 9.11 -2.15 13.22
CA THR A 58 9.35 -3.54 13.59
C THR A 58 8.40 -4.47 12.84
N ARG A 59 8.77 -5.75 12.67
CA ARG A 59 7.94 -6.72 11.96
C ARG A 59 6.51 -6.83 12.52
N GLN A 60 6.33 -6.65 13.83
CA GLN A 60 5.02 -6.68 14.48
C GLN A 60 4.16 -5.46 14.12
N GLU A 61 4.79 -4.33 13.83
CA GLU A 61 4.12 -3.07 13.47
C GLU A 61 3.83 -2.97 11.96
N LEU A 62 4.44 -3.83 11.13
CA LEU A 62 4.18 -3.88 9.70
C LEU A 62 2.83 -4.55 9.42
N ILE A 63 1.87 -3.81 8.87
CA ILE A 63 0.51 -4.32 8.67
C ILE A 63 0.48 -5.53 7.73
N ALA A 64 1.28 -5.53 6.67
CA ALA A 64 1.36 -6.63 5.72
C ALA A 64 2.12 -7.86 6.26
N ALA A 65 2.86 -7.73 7.36
CA ALA A 65 3.39 -8.88 8.07
C ALA A 65 2.33 -9.58 8.93
N GLN A 66 1.28 -8.85 9.34
CA GLN A 66 0.23 -9.33 10.24
C GLN A 66 -1.09 -9.66 9.54
N LYS A 67 -1.31 -9.16 8.32
CA LYS A 67 -2.58 -9.24 7.61
C LYS A 67 -2.41 -9.65 6.15
N THR A 68 -3.41 -10.35 5.63
CA THR A 68 -3.61 -10.61 4.21
C THR A 68 -4.09 -9.34 3.50
N VAL A 69 -3.96 -9.28 2.16
CA VAL A 69 -4.41 -8.10 1.38
C VAL A 69 -5.90 -7.78 1.60
N PRO A 70 -6.84 -8.76 1.61
CA PRO A 70 -8.24 -8.48 1.95
C PRO A 70 -8.41 -7.88 3.35
N GLU A 71 -7.71 -8.40 4.36
CA GLU A 71 -7.78 -7.85 5.72
C GLU A 71 -7.20 -6.43 5.80
N ILE A 72 -6.15 -6.12 5.03
CA ILE A 72 -5.61 -4.75 4.95
C ILE A 72 -6.64 -3.83 4.28
N ARG A 73 -7.27 -4.25 3.19
CA ARG A 73 -8.33 -3.49 2.51
C ARG A 73 -9.43 -3.11 3.50
N ASP A 74 -9.90 -4.09 4.27
CA ASP A 74 -10.96 -3.89 5.25
C ASP A 74 -10.50 -2.96 6.37
N PHE A 75 -9.26 -3.15 6.86
CA PHE A 75 -8.67 -2.30 7.89
C PHE A 75 -8.57 -0.82 7.47
N ILE A 76 -8.19 -0.55 6.21
CA ILE A 76 -8.09 0.83 5.69
C ILE A 76 -9.43 1.40 5.21
N GLY A 77 -10.47 0.58 5.11
CA GLY A 77 -11.81 0.99 4.69
C GLY A 77 -11.97 1.26 3.20
N ALA A 78 -11.11 0.67 2.35
CA ALA A 78 -11.18 0.83 0.90
C ALA A 78 -12.10 -0.21 0.25
N ASP A 79 -12.69 0.10 -0.90
CA ASP A 79 -13.54 -0.82 -1.67
C ASP A 79 -12.71 -1.87 -2.39
N SER A 80 -11.51 -1.49 -2.84
CA SER A 80 -10.51 -2.42 -3.36
C SER A 80 -9.11 -1.96 -3.01
N LEU A 81 -8.20 -2.90 -2.87
CA LEU A 81 -6.78 -2.67 -2.65
C LEU A 81 -5.96 -3.51 -3.62
N GLY A 82 -5.07 -2.86 -4.34
CA GLY A 82 -4.08 -3.53 -5.19
C GLY A 82 -2.68 -3.10 -4.78
N TYR A 83 -1.77 -4.07 -4.65
CA TYR A 83 -0.34 -3.83 -4.51
C TYR A 83 0.34 -4.14 -5.84
N GLN A 84 1.43 -3.44 -6.13
CA GLN A 84 2.32 -3.81 -7.22
C GLN A 84 2.93 -5.20 -6.95
N SER A 85 3.06 -6.03 -7.98
CA SER A 85 3.76 -7.32 -7.83
C SER A 85 5.27 -7.11 -7.79
N ILE A 86 6.01 -8.06 -7.20
CA ILE A 86 7.48 -8.00 -7.18
C ILE A 86 8.00 -8.05 -8.62
N GLU A 87 7.43 -8.90 -9.46
CA GLU A 87 7.76 -9.00 -10.89
C GLU A 87 7.46 -7.69 -11.62
N GLY A 88 6.34 -7.06 -11.30
CA GLY A 88 5.93 -5.76 -11.84
C GLY A 88 6.89 -4.65 -11.44
N LEU A 89 7.34 -4.63 -10.17
CA LEU A 89 8.33 -3.69 -9.67
C LEU A 89 9.67 -3.86 -10.40
N ILE A 90 10.20 -5.09 -10.48
CA ILE A 90 11.47 -5.38 -11.18
C ILE A 90 11.37 -4.93 -12.63
N LYS A 91 10.27 -5.27 -13.31
CA LYS A 91 10.01 -4.86 -14.69
C LYS A 91 9.98 -3.33 -14.85
N ALA A 92 9.38 -2.62 -13.89
CA ALA A 92 9.26 -1.16 -13.93
C ALA A 92 10.59 -0.43 -13.72
N VAL A 93 11.47 -0.95 -12.84
CA VAL A 93 12.81 -0.39 -12.64
C VAL A 93 13.73 -0.71 -13.82
N ALA A 94 13.44 -1.78 -14.57
CA ALA A 94 14.13 -2.16 -15.81
C ALA A 94 15.64 -2.43 -15.63
N LEU A 95 16.02 -3.03 -14.50
CA LEU A 95 17.37 -3.53 -14.23
C LEU A 95 17.34 -5.05 -13.94
N PRO A 96 18.49 -5.76 -14.02
CA PRO A 96 18.56 -7.19 -13.71
C PRO A 96 18.03 -7.50 -12.31
N LYS A 97 17.28 -8.61 -12.16
CA LYS A 97 16.64 -8.97 -10.88
C LYS A 97 17.64 -9.17 -9.75
N ASP A 98 18.78 -9.75 -10.07
CA ASP A 98 19.84 -10.21 -9.17
C ASP A 98 20.61 -9.09 -8.47
N ILE A 99 20.48 -7.84 -8.93
CA ILE A 99 21.08 -6.68 -8.26
C ILE A 99 20.17 -6.07 -7.19
N PHE A 100 18.90 -6.48 -7.12
CA PHE A 100 17.96 -5.92 -6.16
C PHE A 100 17.97 -6.69 -4.84
N CYS A 101 18.07 -5.94 -3.74
CA CYS A 101 17.65 -6.44 -2.44
C CYS A 101 16.11 -6.40 -2.36
N LEU A 102 15.48 -7.56 -2.20
CA LEU A 102 14.02 -7.71 -2.09
C LEU A 102 13.58 -8.13 -0.68
N ALA A 103 14.51 -8.15 0.28
CA ALA A 103 14.30 -8.69 1.64
C ALA A 103 13.10 -8.05 2.36
N CYS A 104 12.83 -6.77 2.14
CA CYS A 104 11.66 -6.09 2.74
C CYS A 104 10.31 -6.72 2.32
N PHE A 105 10.28 -7.38 1.15
CA PHE A 105 9.10 -8.05 0.60
C PHE A 105 9.16 -9.58 0.79
N THR A 106 10.34 -10.19 0.65
CA THR A 106 10.52 -11.65 0.58
C THR A 106 11.09 -12.29 1.85
N GLY A 107 11.66 -11.50 2.75
CA GLY A 107 12.53 -11.99 3.82
C GLY A 107 13.98 -12.00 3.40
#